data_AF-A0A0D3C238-F1
#
_entry.id   AF-A0A0D3C238-F1
#
_cell.length_a   1.000
_cell.length_b   1.000
_cell.length_c   1.000
_cell.angle_alpha   90.00
_cell.angle_beta   90.00
_cell.angle_gamma   90.00
#
_symmetry.space_group_name_H-M   'P 1'
#
loop_
_entity.id
_entity.type
_entity.pdbx_description
1 polymer ?
#
loop_
_entity_poly.entity_id
_entity_poly.type
_entity_poly.pdbx_seq_one_letter_code
_entity_poly.pdbx_strand_id
1 'polypeptide(L)'
;MEWNQVFAFDKTKGDVLSVTLKDGRRENGTVIGKQNFKVAADIPFRVPPDARIASQWYSMTNMELMMSVWFGTQADEVYPRAWFSDASDVSASCVSNTRPKLYLAPRLCHDLICNDVKRTPSVYVRATLGDVELYTEVSLGSNPSWNQDLIFVASEPLDETVYITLFDKVNGQPHDDECIRLLEKKLSEMTAVKVPGSAPALFYDIEPPVKVEPAGDSRRFSSRIKMKLATDQAYHVFDECIQYSSDYRAFAKGLWPDLLGKLEIGILGATGLQPMKEWRDGRRSTDAYVVAKYGKKWARTRTVVGSFSPKWNEQYSWDVYDKCTTVTFGIFDNNQLAV
;
A
#
# COMPACT_ATOMS: atom_id res chain seq x y z
N MET A 1 32.09 -5.50 -42.71
CA MET A 1 31.26 -6.11 -41.65
C MET A 1 31.49 -5.30 -40.39
N GLU A 2 30.43 -4.92 -39.69
CA GLU A 2 30.54 -4.24 -38.40
C GLU A 2 29.97 -5.15 -37.32
N TRP A 3 30.77 -5.47 -36.30
CA TRP A 3 30.31 -6.29 -35.18
C TRP A 3 29.71 -5.43 -34.07
N ASN A 4 30.27 -4.26 -33.75
CA ASN A 4 29.77 -3.35 -32.70
C ASN A 4 29.46 -4.08 -31.37
N GLN A 5 30.31 -5.06 -31.02
CA GLN A 5 30.22 -5.87 -29.81
C GLN A 5 31.29 -5.46 -28.80
N VAL A 6 30.96 -5.59 -27.52
CA VAL A 6 31.85 -5.28 -26.41
C VAL A 6 31.97 -6.54 -25.56
N PHE A 7 33.18 -6.87 -25.14
CA PHE A 7 33.46 -8.04 -24.32
C PHE A 7 34.20 -7.59 -23.06
N ALA A 8 33.91 -8.21 -21.93
CA ALA A 8 34.55 -7.96 -20.66
C ALA A 8 35.12 -9.27 -20.09
N PHE A 9 36.40 -9.23 -19.75
CA PHE A 9 37.14 -10.38 -19.23
C PHE A 9 37.69 -10.03 -17.85
N ASP A 10 37.69 -11.03 -16.97
CA ASP A 10 38.36 -10.91 -15.69
C ASP A 10 39.87 -11.02 -15.90
N LYS A 11 40.59 -9.95 -15.58
CA LYS A 11 42.06 -9.87 -15.70
C LYS A 11 42.81 -10.91 -14.88
N THR A 12 42.18 -11.50 -13.87
CA THR A 12 42.81 -12.51 -13.01
C THR A 12 42.84 -13.89 -13.65
N LYS A 13 42.10 -14.10 -14.74
CA LYS A 13 41.95 -15.42 -15.40
C LYS A 13 43.03 -15.72 -16.45
N GLY A 14 43.91 -14.78 -16.77
CA GLY A 14 44.99 -14.99 -17.73
C GLY A 14 45.88 -13.77 -17.94
N ASP A 15 47.06 -14.01 -18.49
CA ASP A 15 48.11 -13.00 -18.76
C ASP A 15 48.15 -12.56 -20.24
N VAL A 16 47.42 -13.25 -21.11
CA VAL A 16 47.32 -12.97 -22.54
C VAL A 16 45.86 -12.92 -22.98
N LEU A 17 45.47 -11.81 -23.61
CA LEU A 17 44.21 -11.68 -24.34
C LEU A 17 44.45 -12.02 -25.81
N SER A 18 43.79 -13.06 -26.32
CA SER A 18 43.89 -13.50 -27.72
C SER A 18 42.58 -13.25 -28.47
N VAL A 19 42.62 -12.38 -29.48
CA VAL A 19 41.50 -12.13 -30.41
C VAL A 19 41.71 -12.98 -31.65
N THR A 20 40.75 -13.84 -32.00
CA THR A 20 40.85 -14.74 -33.15
C THR A 20 39.61 -14.65 -34.03
N LEU A 21 39.80 -14.39 -35.32
CA LEU A 21 38.76 -14.37 -36.34
C LEU A 21 38.66 -15.74 -37.00
N LYS A 22 37.44 -16.27 -37.12
CA LYS A 22 37.16 -17.57 -37.75
C LYS A 22 36.10 -17.45 -38.84
N ASP A 23 36.24 -18.24 -39.92
CA ASP A 23 35.24 -18.33 -40.98
C ASP A 23 34.10 -19.27 -40.57
N GLY A 24 32.92 -18.71 -40.31
CA GLY A 24 31.74 -19.47 -39.88
C GLY A 24 31.09 -20.36 -40.95
N ARG A 25 31.56 -20.33 -42.21
CA ARG A 25 30.99 -21.14 -43.31
C ARG A 25 31.45 -22.59 -43.34
N ARG A 26 32.36 -23.00 -42.45
CA ARG A 26 32.92 -24.36 -42.38
C ARG A 26 32.73 -24.93 -40.98
N GLU A 27 32.38 -26.21 -40.88
CA GLU A 27 31.92 -26.86 -39.63
C GLU A 27 32.89 -26.77 -38.43
N ASN A 28 34.19 -26.50 -38.66
CA ASN A 28 35.19 -26.30 -37.59
C ASN A 28 35.84 -24.91 -37.55
N GLY A 29 35.32 -23.93 -38.29
CA GLY A 29 35.73 -22.53 -38.23
C GLY A 29 37.23 -22.28 -38.47
N THR A 30 37.65 -22.24 -39.74
CA THR A 30 39.07 -21.96 -40.09
C THR A 30 39.50 -20.60 -39.54
N VAL A 31 40.63 -20.53 -38.82
CA VAL A 31 41.17 -19.27 -38.31
C VAL A 31 41.72 -18.43 -39.46
N ILE A 32 41.19 -17.22 -39.62
CA ILE A 32 41.58 -16.28 -40.69
C ILE A 32 42.57 -15.23 -40.16
N GLY A 33 42.52 -14.91 -38.87
CA GLY A 33 43.40 -13.94 -38.23
C GLY A 33 43.46 -14.13 -36.72
N LYS A 34 44.61 -13.82 -36.13
CA LYS A 34 44.83 -13.88 -34.68
C LYS A 34 45.74 -12.74 -34.23
N GLN A 35 45.35 -12.05 -33.15
CA GLN A 35 46.13 -11.03 -32.47
C GLN A 35 46.20 -11.34 -30.98
N ASN A 36 47.39 -11.27 -30.39
CA ASN A 36 47.59 -11.45 -28.95
C ASN A 36 48.03 -10.14 -28.29
N PHE A 37 47.57 -9.92 -27.07
CA PHE A 37 47.94 -8.80 -26.21
C PHE A 37 48.44 -9.35 -24.87
N LYS A 38 49.64 -8.96 -24.45
CA LYS A 38 50.11 -9.19 -23.09
C LYS A 38 49.37 -8.23 -22.18
N VAL A 39 48.56 -8.78 -21.29
CA VAL A 39 47.60 -8.05 -20.46
C VAL A 39 48.27 -6.94 -19.65
N ALA A 40 49.47 -7.19 -19.11
CA ALA A 40 50.21 -6.21 -18.31
C ALA A 40 50.99 -5.15 -19.10
N ALA A 41 51.31 -5.39 -20.37
CA ALA A 41 52.24 -4.55 -21.14
C ALA A 41 51.55 -3.80 -22.29
N ASP A 42 50.53 -4.41 -22.90
CA ASP A 42 49.97 -3.93 -24.17
C ASP A 42 48.60 -3.26 -23.99
N ILE A 43 47.96 -3.42 -22.82
CA ILE A 43 46.59 -2.94 -22.56
C ILE A 43 46.64 -1.72 -21.62
N PRO A 44 46.26 -0.52 -22.09
CA PRO A 44 46.24 0.68 -21.24
C PRO A 44 45.08 0.66 -20.24
N PHE A 45 45.21 1.42 -19.15
CA PHE A 45 44.12 1.69 -18.21
C PHE A 45 43.33 2.94 -18.61
N ARG A 46 42.02 2.91 -18.37
CA ARG A 46 41.12 4.06 -18.49
C ARG A 46 40.17 4.10 -17.30
N VAL A 47 40.00 5.27 -16.70
CA VAL A 47 38.97 5.50 -15.68
C VAL A 47 38.20 6.77 -16.05
N PRO A 48 36.86 6.73 -16.23
CA PRO A 48 36.09 7.95 -16.47
C PRO A 48 36.34 9.00 -15.38
N PRO A 49 36.54 10.30 -15.74
CA PRO A 49 36.14 10.94 -16.99
C PRO A 49 37.19 10.94 -18.11
N ASP A 50 38.26 10.14 -18.00
CA ASP A 50 39.33 10.11 -19.02
C ASP A 50 38.80 9.90 -20.44
N ALA A 51 39.48 10.55 -21.40
CA ALA A 51 39.14 10.50 -22.81
C ALA A 51 38.99 9.06 -23.31
N ARG A 52 38.03 8.83 -24.22
CA ARG A 52 37.81 7.51 -24.81
C ARG A 52 39.04 7.06 -25.57
N ILE A 53 39.39 5.79 -25.44
CA ILE A 53 40.46 5.19 -26.22
C ILE A 53 39.96 5.01 -27.66
N ALA A 54 40.64 5.70 -28.57
CA ALA A 54 40.33 5.61 -29.99
C ALA A 54 40.52 4.19 -30.50
N SER A 55 39.61 3.74 -31.36
CA SER A 55 39.76 2.48 -32.07
C SER A 55 40.96 2.55 -33.01
N GLN A 56 41.78 1.50 -33.00
CA GLN A 56 42.96 1.38 -33.85
C GLN A 56 42.80 0.19 -34.78
N TRP A 57 43.44 0.26 -35.95
CA TRP A 57 43.52 -0.85 -36.89
C TRP A 57 44.65 -1.78 -36.46
N TYR A 58 44.31 -3.05 -36.21
CA TYR A 58 45.26 -4.10 -35.91
C TYR A 58 45.40 -5.01 -37.11
N SER A 59 46.61 -5.06 -37.66
CA SER A 59 46.95 -5.96 -38.77
C SER A 59 47.06 -7.39 -38.26
N MET A 60 46.23 -8.27 -38.80
CA MET A 60 46.26 -9.71 -38.57
C MET A 60 46.75 -10.40 -39.85
N THR A 61 47.16 -11.68 -39.74
CA THR A 61 47.82 -12.45 -40.81
C THR A 61 47.27 -12.21 -42.23
N ASN A 62 45.95 -12.09 -42.40
CA ASN A 62 45.31 -11.91 -43.71
C ASN A 62 44.27 -10.77 -43.77
N MET A 63 44.07 -10.00 -42.69
CA MET A 63 42.99 -9.01 -42.56
C MET A 63 43.35 -7.91 -41.54
N GLU A 64 42.66 -6.77 -41.59
CA GLU A 64 42.76 -5.74 -40.55
C GLU A 64 41.48 -5.67 -39.73
N LEU A 65 41.62 -5.58 -38.40
CA LEU A 65 40.50 -5.44 -37.48
C LEU A 65 40.61 -4.11 -36.75
N MET A 66 39.57 -3.28 -36.88
CA MET A 66 39.44 -2.07 -36.06
C MET A 66 38.85 -2.44 -34.70
N MET A 67 39.61 -2.19 -33.63
CA MET A 67 39.16 -2.43 -32.25
C MET A 67 39.82 -1.46 -31.28
N SER A 68 39.26 -1.36 -30.08
CA SER A 68 39.88 -0.70 -28.93
C SER A 68 39.89 -1.67 -27.75
N VAL A 69 40.99 -1.70 -27.00
CA VAL A 69 41.21 -2.62 -25.88
C VAL A 69 41.82 -1.82 -24.73
N TRP A 70 41.27 -1.97 -23.52
CA TRP A 70 41.73 -1.27 -22.33
C TRP A 70 41.24 -1.95 -21.05
N PHE A 71 41.88 -1.63 -19.92
CA PHE A 71 41.32 -1.90 -18.60
C PHE A 71 40.35 -0.78 -18.23
N GLY A 72 39.08 -1.14 -18.11
CA GLY A 72 38.01 -0.23 -17.69
C GLY A 72 37.49 -0.50 -16.28
N THR A 73 36.56 0.34 -15.87
CA THR A 73 35.79 0.23 -14.62
C THR A 73 34.29 0.07 -14.93
N GLN A 74 33.46 -0.18 -13.92
CA GLN A 74 32.00 -0.21 -14.10
C GLN A 74 31.42 1.15 -14.54
N ALA A 75 32.17 2.24 -14.41
CA ALA A 75 31.76 3.56 -14.88
C ALA A 75 31.92 3.74 -16.40
N ASP A 76 32.56 2.80 -17.10
CA ASP A 76 32.72 2.88 -18.56
C ASP A 76 31.37 2.78 -19.28
N GLU A 77 31.17 3.70 -20.24
CA GLU A 77 29.91 3.84 -21.01
C GLU A 77 29.53 2.58 -21.80
N VAL A 78 30.50 1.72 -22.11
CA VAL A 78 30.33 0.46 -22.83
C VAL A 78 30.15 -0.74 -21.91
N TYR A 79 30.45 -0.61 -20.61
CA TYR A 79 30.37 -1.69 -19.62
C TYR A 79 28.98 -2.35 -19.55
N PRO A 80 27.85 -1.60 -19.57
CA PRO A 80 26.51 -2.22 -19.57
C PRO A 80 26.19 -3.04 -20.83
N ARG A 81 26.95 -2.85 -21.91
CA ARG A 81 26.79 -3.55 -23.19
C ARG A 81 27.75 -4.73 -23.36
N ALA A 82 28.67 -4.92 -22.42
CA ALA A 82 29.71 -5.92 -22.52
C ALA A 82 29.18 -7.35 -22.29
N TRP A 83 29.72 -8.31 -23.03
CA TRP A 83 29.55 -9.74 -22.79
C TRP A 83 30.63 -10.22 -21.81
N PHE A 84 30.21 -10.71 -20.64
CA PHE A 84 31.11 -11.21 -19.61
C PHE A 84 31.47 -12.69 -19.82
N SER A 85 32.75 -13.02 -19.61
CA SER A 85 33.31 -14.36 -19.83
C SER A 85 32.73 -15.48 -18.94
N ASP A 86 32.07 -15.14 -17.82
CA ASP A 86 31.43 -16.07 -16.89
C ASP A 86 30.04 -16.55 -17.34
N ALA A 87 29.48 -15.97 -18.41
CA ALA A 87 28.22 -16.38 -19.03
C ALA A 87 28.40 -17.24 -20.31
N SER A 88 29.55 -17.92 -20.45
CA SER A 88 29.92 -18.67 -21.68
C SER A 88 29.04 -19.87 -21.99
N ASP A 89 28.35 -20.43 -21.00
CA ASP A 89 27.49 -21.62 -21.14
C ASP A 89 26.05 -21.29 -21.57
N VAL A 90 25.74 -20.00 -21.78
CA VAL A 90 24.39 -19.54 -22.12
C VAL A 90 24.27 -19.33 -23.63
N SER A 91 23.22 -19.90 -24.25
CA SER A 91 22.96 -19.77 -25.69
C SER A 91 22.83 -18.30 -26.12
N ALA A 92 23.25 -17.97 -27.35
CA ALA A 92 23.24 -16.61 -27.89
C ALA A 92 21.87 -15.89 -27.77
N SER A 93 20.77 -16.64 -27.75
CA SER A 93 19.39 -16.15 -27.57
C SER A 93 19.09 -15.62 -26.16
N CYS A 94 19.81 -16.08 -25.13
CA CYS A 94 19.57 -15.73 -23.72
C CYS A 94 20.57 -14.69 -23.16
N VAL A 95 21.52 -14.24 -23.99
CA VAL A 95 22.59 -13.29 -23.65
C VAL A 95 22.06 -11.87 -23.34
N SER A 96 20.86 -11.52 -23.79
CA SER A 96 20.23 -10.23 -23.43
C SER A 96 19.85 -10.12 -21.96
N ASN A 97 19.66 -11.26 -21.27
CA ASN A 97 19.21 -11.34 -19.88
C ASN A 97 20.36 -11.41 -18.86
N THR A 98 21.60 -11.59 -19.31
CA THR A 98 22.81 -11.63 -18.46
C THR A 98 23.54 -10.28 -18.39
N ARG A 99 23.00 -9.23 -19.02
CA ARG A 99 23.59 -7.89 -19.06
C ARG A 99 23.28 -7.10 -17.78
N PRO A 100 24.25 -6.35 -17.22
CA PRO A 100 23.98 -5.40 -16.13
C PRO A 100 22.95 -4.35 -16.57
N LYS A 101 21.75 -4.36 -15.98
CA LYS A 101 20.73 -3.32 -16.21
C LYS A 101 20.88 -2.23 -15.15
N LEU A 102 21.28 -1.04 -15.61
CA LEU A 102 21.17 0.19 -14.83
C LEU A 102 19.69 0.60 -14.78
N TYR A 103 19.04 0.48 -13.62
CA TYR A 103 17.72 1.05 -13.42
C TYR A 103 17.87 2.57 -13.28
N LEU A 104 17.53 3.30 -14.33
CA LEU A 104 17.26 4.73 -14.20
C LEU A 104 15.93 4.88 -13.45
N ALA A 105 15.94 5.66 -12.36
CA ALA A 105 14.74 5.97 -11.59
C ALA A 105 13.59 6.41 -12.51
N PRO A 106 12.34 5.93 -12.31
CA PRO A 106 11.24 6.22 -13.22
C PRO A 106 10.96 7.73 -13.23
N ARG A 107 11.05 8.35 -14.41
CA ARG A 107 10.62 9.73 -14.61
C ARG A 107 9.18 9.78 -15.11
N LEU A 108 8.33 10.29 -14.21
CA LEU A 108 7.10 11.08 -14.37
C LEU A 108 5.78 10.39 -14.79
N CYS A 109 4.76 10.72 -14.00
CA CYS A 109 3.34 10.40 -14.13
C CYS A 109 2.74 11.20 -15.29
N HIS A 110 1.91 10.59 -16.14
CA HIS A 110 1.25 11.30 -17.24
C HIS A 110 -0.23 11.58 -16.94
N ASP A 111 -0.55 12.84 -17.18
CA ASP A 111 -1.79 13.63 -17.24
C ASP A 111 -3.15 12.96 -16.97
N LEU A 112 -3.96 13.66 -16.17
CA LEU A 112 -5.41 13.56 -16.21
C LEU A 112 -5.89 14.14 -17.55
N ILE A 113 -6.45 13.28 -18.41
CA ILE A 113 -7.05 13.71 -19.67
C ILE A 113 -8.42 14.30 -19.34
N CYS A 114 -8.54 15.62 -19.40
CA CYS A 114 -9.82 16.31 -19.46
C CYS A 114 -10.48 16.00 -20.81
N ASN A 115 -11.77 15.67 -20.83
CA ASN A 115 -12.51 15.40 -22.08
C ASN A 115 -12.68 16.67 -22.93
N ASP A 116 -12.50 17.87 -22.35
CA ASP A 116 -12.53 19.15 -23.06
C ASP A 116 -11.11 19.75 -23.21
N VAL A 117 -10.55 19.63 -24.41
CA VAL A 117 -9.19 20.08 -24.76
C VAL A 117 -8.99 21.59 -24.57
N LYS A 118 -10.07 22.37 -24.40
CA LYS A 118 -10.02 23.84 -24.29
C LYS A 118 -10.01 24.37 -22.85
N ARG A 119 -10.23 23.51 -21.85
CA ARG A 119 -10.36 23.94 -20.44
C ARG A 119 -9.21 23.38 -19.59
N THR A 120 -8.70 24.20 -18.67
CA THR A 120 -7.85 23.67 -17.58
C THR A 120 -8.74 22.87 -16.63
N PRO A 121 -8.47 21.57 -16.41
CA PRO A 121 -9.28 20.76 -15.50
C PRO A 121 -9.22 21.31 -14.08
N SER A 122 -10.34 21.20 -13.37
CA SER A 122 -10.56 21.65 -11.99
C SER A 122 -10.88 20.43 -11.13
N VAL A 123 -9.86 19.79 -10.61
CA VAL A 123 -9.97 18.42 -10.10
C VAL A 123 -10.10 18.39 -8.58
N TYR A 124 -10.99 17.55 -8.06
CA TYR A 124 -11.04 17.20 -6.64
C TYR A 124 -11.22 15.70 -6.45
N VAL A 125 -10.89 15.22 -5.26
CA VAL A 125 -11.09 13.82 -4.85
C VAL A 125 -12.29 13.75 -3.91
N ARG A 126 -13.19 12.80 -4.16
CA ARG A 126 -14.21 12.35 -3.23
C ARG A 126 -13.84 10.98 -2.71
N ALA A 127 -13.77 10.82 -1.40
CA ALA A 127 -13.67 9.52 -0.75
C ALA A 127 -15.00 9.20 -0.07
N THR A 128 -15.51 7.98 -0.29
CA THR A 128 -16.78 7.51 0.28
C THR A 128 -16.55 6.22 1.06
N LEU A 129 -17.01 6.19 2.32
CA LEU A 129 -17.03 5.01 3.18
C LEU A 129 -18.42 4.89 3.83
N GLY A 130 -19.18 3.86 3.47
CA GLY A 130 -20.58 3.74 3.88
C GLY A 130 -21.39 4.96 3.44
N ASP A 131 -22.07 5.60 4.39
CA ASP A 131 -22.88 6.81 4.16
C ASP A 131 -22.08 8.12 4.33
N VAL A 132 -20.78 8.04 4.63
CA VAL A 132 -19.93 9.22 4.85
C VAL A 132 -19.13 9.53 3.60
N GLU A 133 -19.19 10.79 3.17
CA GLU A 133 -18.42 11.30 2.04
C GLU A 133 -17.54 12.48 2.49
N LEU A 134 -16.26 12.42 2.12
CA LEU A 134 -15.30 13.50 2.34
C LEU A 134 -14.68 13.93 1.02
N TYR A 135 -14.31 15.21 0.96
CA TYR A 135 -13.89 15.88 -0.26
C TYR A 135 -12.60 16.64 -0.02
N THR A 136 -11.70 16.63 -1.00
CA THR A 136 -10.61 17.60 -1.03
C THR A 136 -11.09 18.94 -1.55
N GLU A 137 -10.26 19.96 -1.39
CA GLU A 137 -10.40 21.19 -2.17
C GLU A 137 -10.22 20.93 -3.68
N VAL A 138 -10.60 21.92 -4.49
CA VAL A 138 -10.43 21.87 -5.95
C VAL A 138 -9.02 22.34 -6.30
N SER A 139 -8.32 21.58 -7.14
CA SER A 139 -6.97 21.87 -7.62
C SER A 139 -6.98 21.99 -9.15
N LEU A 140 -6.31 23.00 -9.68
CA LEU A 140 -6.30 23.30 -11.11
C LEU A 140 -5.13 22.61 -11.83
N GLY A 141 -5.38 22.17 -13.05
CA GLY A 141 -4.35 21.65 -13.96
C GLY A 141 -4.32 20.12 -14.08
N SER A 142 -3.52 19.61 -15.02
CA SER A 142 -3.47 18.19 -15.39
C SER A 142 -2.71 17.29 -14.40
N ASN A 143 -1.96 17.88 -13.47
CA ASN A 143 -1.26 17.21 -12.37
C ASN A 143 -1.61 17.88 -11.03
N PRO A 144 -2.85 17.73 -10.55
CA PRO A 144 -3.34 18.38 -9.34
C PRO A 144 -2.64 17.85 -8.09
N SER A 145 -2.55 18.70 -7.07
CA SER A 145 -2.07 18.32 -5.74
C SER A 145 -2.93 18.97 -4.66
N TRP A 146 -3.32 18.20 -3.66
CA TRP A 146 -4.16 18.66 -2.55
C TRP A 146 -3.41 18.70 -1.22
N ASN A 147 -2.61 17.67 -0.91
CA ASN A 147 -1.93 17.50 0.38
C ASN A 147 -2.90 17.62 1.58
N GLN A 148 -4.06 16.98 1.45
CA GLN A 148 -5.12 16.97 2.48
C GLN A 148 -5.37 15.55 2.97
N ASP A 149 -5.65 15.42 4.25
CA ASP A 149 -6.02 14.16 4.88
C ASP A 149 -7.55 14.05 4.95
N LEU A 150 -8.09 12.96 4.40
CA LEU A 150 -9.51 12.60 4.55
C LEU A 150 -9.59 11.47 5.58
N ILE A 151 -10.16 11.77 6.75
CA ILE A 151 -10.15 10.87 7.92
C ILE A 151 -11.55 10.30 8.13
N PHE A 152 -11.65 8.97 8.11
CA PHE A 152 -12.89 8.24 8.37
C PHE A 152 -12.79 7.48 9.69
N VAL A 153 -13.95 7.32 10.35
CA VAL A 153 -14.11 6.39 11.46
C VAL A 153 -14.66 5.08 10.89
N ALA A 154 -13.95 3.98 11.12
CA ALA A 154 -14.34 2.65 10.68
C ALA A 154 -14.41 1.69 11.87
N SER A 155 -15.23 0.64 11.75
CA SER A 155 -15.44 -0.34 12.83
C SER A 155 -14.86 -1.71 12.48
N GLU A 156 -14.48 -2.49 13.50
CA GLU A 156 -14.06 -3.89 13.33
C GLU A 156 -15.23 -4.70 12.75
N PRO A 157 -15.03 -5.56 11.74
CA PRO A 157 -13.76 -6.14 11.24
C PRO A 157 -13.00 -5.40 10.13
N LEU A 158 -13.32 -4.14 9.80
CA LEU A 158 -12.72 -3.41 8.66
C LEU A 158 -12.95 -4.12 7.30
N ASP A 159 -14.09 -4.79 7.16
CA ASP A 159 -14.52 -5.44 5.91
C ASP A 159 -15.06 -4.44 4.88
N GLU A 160 -15.21 -3.18 5.28
CA GLU A 160 -15.69 -2.10 4.44
C GLU A 160 -14.69 -1.73 3.33
N THR A 161 -15.20 -1.10 2.28
CA THR A 161 -14.42 -0.63 1.14
C THR A 161 -14.56 0.87 1.03
N VAL A 162 -13.44 1.58 0.93
CA VAL A 162 -13.44 3.00 0.57
C VAL A 162 -13.41 3.13 -0.94
N TYR A 163 -14.25 4.02 -1.47
CA TYR A 163 -14.29 4.38 -2.88
C TYR A 163 -13.66 5.75 -3.04
N ILE A 164 -12.56 5.82 -3.78
CA ILE A 164 -11.80 7.04 -4.03
C ILE A 164 -12.06 7.44 -5.48
N THR A 165 -12.83 8.50 -5.67
CA THR A 165 -13.28 8.96 -6.98
C THR A 165 -12.65 10.31 -7.29
N LEU A 166 -12.17 10.45 -8.51
CA LEU A 166 -11.62 11.69 -9.03
C LEU A 166 -12.65 12.39 -9.92
N PHE A 167 -12.95 13.64 -9.61
CA PHE A 167 -13.95 14.45 -10.33
C PHE A 167 -13.32 15.65 -11.01
N ASP A 168 -13.80 15.99 -12.21
CA ASP A 168 -13.56 17.29 -12.83
C ASP A 168 -14.75 18.21 -12.57
N LYS A 169 -14.50 19.34 -11.92
CA LYS A 169 -15.49 20.35 -11.59
C LYS A 169 -15.76 21.24 -12.78
N VAL A 170 -16.94 21.14 -13.39
CA VAL A 170 -17.22 21.82 -14.67
C VAL A 170 -17.97 23.14 -14.46
N ASN A 171 -19.11 23.13 -13.78
CA ASN A 171 -20.03 24.29 -13.71
C ASN A 171 -20.38 24.75 -12.29
N GLY A 172 -19.68 24.26 -11.27
CA GLY A 172 -19.88 24.69 -9.88
C GLY A 172 -21.10 24.08 -9.17
N GLN A 173 -21.97 23.35 -9.89
CA GLN A 173 -23.02 22.51 -9.33
C GLN A 173 -22.51 21.05 -9.22
N PRO A 174 -22.62 20.39 -8.05
CA PRO A 174 -22.08 19.04 -7.84
C PRO A 174 -22.64 17.96 -8.78
N HIS A 175 -23.85 18.15 -9.30
CA HIS A 175 -24.50 17.21 -10.22
C HIS A 175 -23.95 17.25 -11.65
N ASP A 176 -23.23 18.32 -12.00
CA ASP A 176 -22.64 18.51 -13.33
C ASP A 176 -21.17 18.08 -13.37
N ASP A 177 -20.61 17.65 -12.23
CA ASP A 177 -19.21 17.27 -12.13
C ASP A 177 -18.98 15.91 -12.79
N GLU A 178 -17.95 15.84 -13.63
CA GLU A 178 -17.66 14.64 -14.42
C GLU A 178 -16.79 13.68 -13.61
N CYS A 179 -17.28 12.46 -13.39
CA CYS A 179 -16.48 11.40 -12.79
C CYS A 179 -15.38 10.98 -13.78
N ILE A 180 -14.14 11.30 -13.44
CA ILE A 180 -12.99 10.97 -14.27
C ILE A 180 -12.61 9.51 -14.04
N ARG A 181 -12.40 9.11 -12.78
CA ARG A 181 -11.80 7.82 -12.41
C ARG A 181 -12.23 7.33 -11.03
N LEU A 182 -12.20 6.02 -10.80
CA LEU A 182 -12.52 5.34 -9.55
C LEU A 182 -11.41 4.37 -9.12
N LEU A 183 -11.09 4.37 -7.83
CA LEU A 183 -10.27 3.38 -7.15
C LEU A 183 -11.03 2.83 -5.95
N GLU A 184 -11.07 1.51 -5.84
CA GLU A 184 -11.67 0.79 -4.72
C GLU A 184 -10.58 0.21 -3.84
N LYS A 185 -10.68 0.39 -2.53
CA LYS A 185 -9.75 -0.20 -1.58
C LYS A 185 -10.44 -0.73 -0.34
N LYS A 186 -10.28 -2.03 -0.07
CA LYS A 186 -10.71 -2.62 1.21
C LYS A 186 -9.86 -2.08 2.34
N LEU A 187 -10.50 -1.72 3.46
CA LEU A 187 -9.79 -1.21 4.63
C LEU A 187 -8.79 -2.24 5.19
N SER A 188 -9.15 -3.53 5.15
CA SER A 188 -8.28 -4.64 5.55
C SER A 188 -6.99 -4.80 4.72
N GLU A 189 -6.93 -4.24 3.52
CA GLU A 189 -5.74 -4.27 2.65
C GLU A 189 -4.85 -3.02 2.78
N MET A 190 -5.25 -2.06 3.61
CA MET A 190 -4.48 -0.84 3.84
C MET A 190 -3.34 -1.07 4.83
N THR A 191 -2.42 -0.10 4.90
CA THR A 191 -1.32 -0.17 5.88
C THR A 191 -1.88 0.00 7.29
N ALA A 192 -1.84 -1.06 8.10
CA ALA A 192 -2.22 -0.98 9.51
C ALA A 192 -1.13 -0.27 10.32
N VAL A 193 -1.38 0.98 10.70
CA VAL A 193 -0.48 1.77 11.54
C VAL A 193 -0.81 1.47 13.00
N LYS A 194 0.10 0.77 13.69
CA LYS A 194 -0.05 0.32 15.09
C LYS A 194 0.86 1.05 16.08
N VAL A 195 1.76 1.89 15.58
CA VAL A 195 2.68 2.72 16.37
C VAL A 195 2.81 4.07 15.67
N PRO A 196 3.23 5.14 16.36
CA PRO A 196 3.46 6.44 15.71
C PRO A 196 4.37 6.27 14.49
N GLY A 197 3.80 6.44 13.31
CA GLY A 197 4.44 6.13 12.04
C GLY A 197 3.56 6.59 10.89
N SER A 198 4.16 6.81 9.73
CA SER A 198 3.43 7.22 8.52
C SER A 198 3.36 6.05 7.55
N ALA A 199 2.18 5.81 6.98
CA ALA A 199 2.07 4.89 5.87
C ALA A 199 2.92 5.37 4.67
N PRO A 200 3.44 4.44 3.86
CA PRO A 200 4.19 4.81 2.67
C PRO A 200 3.30 5.58 1.69
N ALA A 201 3.87 6.59 1.06
CA ALA A 201 3.21 7.27 -0.05
C ALA A 201 3.42 6.44 -1.33
N LEU A 202 2.36 5.83 -1.82
CA LEU A 202 2.38 4.95 -2.97
C LEU A 202 1.57 5.55 -4.13
N PHE A 203 1.90 5.14 -5.35
CA PHE A 203 1.09 5.42 -6.52
C PHE A 203 0.08 4.31 -6.73
N TYR A 204 -1.17 4.67 -6.97
CA TYR A 204 -2.28 3.76 -7.24
C TYR A 204 -2.82 4.07 -8.63
N ASP A 205 -3.01 3.03 -9.43
CA ASP A 205 -3.69 3.14 -10.72
C ASP A 205 -5.19 3.39 -10.47
N ILE A 206 -5.78 4.35 -11.19
CA ILE A 206 -7.21 4.66 -11.08
C ILE A 206 -7.88 4.32 -12.42
N GLU A 207 -8.98 3.57 -12.37
CA GLU A 207 -9.67 3.08 -13.56
C GLU A 207 -10.81 4.02 -13.98
N PRO A 208 -11.16 4.10 -15.27
CA PRO A 208 -12.39 4.78 -15.67
C PRO A 208 -13.62 4.07 -15.06
N PRO A 209 -14.69 4.81 -14.71
CA PRO A 209 -15.87 4.26 -14.04
C PRO A 209 -16.63 3.22 -14.90
N VAL A 210 -16.38 3.18 -16.21
CA VAL A 210 -16.93 2.18 -17.12
C VAL A 210 -15.80 1.41 -17.79
N LYS A 211 -15.84 0.07 -17.73
CA LYS A 211 -14.92 -0.80 -18.47
C LYS A 211 -15.23 -0.68 -19.96
N VAL A 212 -14.54 0.21 -20.65
CA VAL A 212 -14.57 0.27 -22.11
C VAL A 212 -13.65 -0.84 -22.64
N GLU A 213 -14.24 -1.87 -23.25
CA GLU A 213 -13.49 -2.88 -24.01
C GLU A 213 -12.74 -2.15 -25.15
N PRO A 214 -11.40 -2.19 -25.19
CA PRO A 214 -10.65 -1.45 -26.20
C PRO A 214 -10.82 -2.12 -27.57
N ALA A 215 -11.38 -1.38 -28.53
CA ALA A 215 -11.27 -1.73 -29.94
C ALA A 215 -9.84 -1.44 -30.42
N GLY A 216 -8.94 -2.43 -30.31
CA GLY A 216 -7.57 -2.38 -30.82
C GLY A 216 -6.49 -2.00 -29.79
N ASP A 217 -5.23 -2.01 -30.26
CA ASP A 217 -3.95 -1.90 -29.52
C ASP A 217 -3.71 -0.51 -28.90
N SER A 218 -4.68 -0.01 -28.13
CA SER A 218 -4.54 1.20 -27.34
C SER A 218 -3.87 0.84 -26.01
N ARG A 219 -2.62 1.26 -25.84
CA ARG A 219 -1.93 1.28 -24.55
C ARG A 219 -2.87 1.91 -23.52
N ARG A 220 -3.28 1.13 -22.51
CA ARG A 220 -4.03 1.62 -21.35
C ARG A 220 -3.23 2.75 -20.70
N PHE A 221 -3.63 4.00 -20.93
CA PHE A 221 -3.10 5.14 -20.19
C PHE A 221 -3.65 5.03 -18.75
N SER A 222 -2.82 4.52 -17.84
CA SER A 222 -3.16 4.44 -16.42
C SER A 222 -2.89 5.81 -15.77
N SER A 223 -3.95 6.57 -15.49
CA SER A 223 -3.86 7.72 -14.59
C SER A 223 -3.53 7.20 -13.18
N ARG A 224 -2.57 7.83 -12.50
CA ARG A 224 -2.14 7.42 -11.15
C ARG A 224 -2.35 8.53 -10.14
N ILE A 225 -2.79 8.17 -8.95
CA ILE A 225 -2.82 9.05 -7.78
C ILE A 225 -1.76 8.63 -6.78
N LYS A 226 -1.04 9.61 -6.21
CA LYS A 226 -0.10 9.38 -5.12
C LYS A 226 -0.78 9.69 -3.79
N MET A 227 -0.85 8.71 -2.90
CA MET A 227 -1.48 8.89 -1.59
C MET A 227 -0.91 7.95 -0.54
N LYS A 228 -1.21 8.25 0.72
CA LYS A 228 -0.97 7.36 1.86
C LYS A 228 -2.31 6.77 2.26
N LEU A 229 -2.42 5.44 2.23
CA LEU A 229 -3.62 4.73 2.67
C LEU A 229 -3.28 3.90 3.90
N ALA A 230 -3.93 4.23 5.01
CA ALA A 230 -3.65 3.67 6.31
C ALA A 230 -4.93 3.48 7.11
N THR A 231 -4.96 2.44 7.93
CA THR A 231 -5.87 2.37 9.07
C THR A 231 -5.06 2.66 10.32
N ASP A 232 -5.39 3.74 11.02
CA ASP A 232 -4.81 4.00 12.34
C ASP A 232 -5.49 3.12 13.37
N GLN A 233 -4.75 2.13 13.86
CA GLN A 233 -5.24 1.13 14.81
C GLN A 233 -4.64 1.32 16.21
N ALA A 234 -3.87 2.40 16.41
CA ALA A 234 -3.24 2.71 17.69
C ALA A 234 -4.20 3.42 18.65
N TYR A 235 -5.23 4.09 18.14
CA TYR A 235 -6.19 4.82 18.94
C TYR A 235 -7.47 4.04 19.20
N HIS A 236 -8.16 4.45 20.26
CA HIS A 236 -9.53 4.07 20.54
C HIS A 236 -10.44 5.23 20.15
N VAL A 237 -11.48 4.97 19.36
CA VAL A 237 -12.51 5.97 19.09
C VAL A 237 -13.60 5.80 20.13
N PHE A 238 -13.67 6.72 21.09
CA PHE A 238 -14.61 6.66 22.20
C PHE A 238 -16.04 6.97 21.73
N ASP A 239 -16.98 6.07 22.03
CA ASP A 239 -18.42 6.33 21.99
C ASP A 239 -18.95 6.86 23.34
N GLU A 240 -18.14 6.75 24.39
CA GLU A 240 -18.42 7.15 25.76
C GLU A 240 -17.67 8.42 26.18
N CYS A 241 -18.15 9.06 27.25
CA CYS A 241 -17.41 10.18 27.85
C CYS A 241 -16.08 9.68 28.41
N ILE A 242 -14.99 10.43 28.15
CA ILE A 242 -13.63 10.05 28.56
C ILE A 242 -13.52 9.85 30.08
N GLN A 243 -14.30 10.55 30.91
CA GLN A 243 -14.26 10.38 32.37
C GLN A 243 -14.96 9.10 32.87
N TYR A 244 -15.80 8.48 32.04
CA TYR A 244 -16.62 7.31 32.40
C TYR A 244 -16.46 6.17 31.39
N SER A 245 -15.34 6.13 30.67
CA SER A 245 -15.15 5.13 29.63
C SER A 245 -14.93 3.76 30.24
N SER A 246 -15.59 2.79 29.64
CA SER A 246 -15.49 1.38 29.99
C SER A 246 -14.35 0.66 29.25
N ASP A 247 -13.72 1.29 28.25
CA ASP A 247 -12.61 0.72 27.49
C ASP A 247 -11.62 1.82 27.02
N TYR A 248 -10.35 1.73 27.44
CA TYR A 248 -9.28 2.61 26.94
C TYR A 248 -8.32 1.88 25.99
N ARG A 249 -8.61 0.61 25.65
CA ARG A 249 -7.69 -0.18 24.84
C ARG A 249 -7.73 0.28 23.38
N ALA A 250 -6.55 0.33 22.77
CA ALA A 250 -6.39 0.58 21.35
C ALA A 250 -7.21 -0.39 20.50
N PHE A 251 -7.52 0.02 19.26
CA PHE A 251 -8.18 -0.87 18.30
C PHE A 251 -7.40 -2.18 18.10
N ALA A 252 -6.08 -2.10 17.89
CA ALA A 252 -5.24 -3.27 17.69
C ALA A 252 -5.01 -4.04 19.01
N LYS A 253 -5.45 -5.31 19.06
CA LYS A 253 -5.24 -6.22 20.20
C LYS A 253 -3.77 -6.37 20.63
N GLY A 254 -2.84 -6.29 19.68
CA GLY A 254 -1.40 -6.37 19.97
C GLY A 254 -0.83 -5.18 20.75
N LEU A 255 -1.61 -4.10 20.91
CA LEU A 255 -1.25 -2.92 21.70
C LEU A 255 -1.99 -2.87 23.03
N TRP A 256 -2.80 -3.89 23.33
CA TRP A 256 -3.49 -3.95 24.62
C TRP A 256 -2.45 -4.11 25.74
N PRO A 257 -2.66 -3.46 26.89
CA PRO A 257 -1.84 -3.75 28.06
C PRO A 257 -2.07 -5.19 28.52
N ASP A 258 -1.18 -5.69 29.35
CA ASP A 258 -1.36 -7.01 29.95
C ASP A 258 -2.63 -7.08 30.80
N LEU A 259 -3.22 -8.27 30.88
CA LEU A 259 -4.36 -8.53 31.74
C LEU A 259 -3.97 -8.24 33.19
N LEU A 260 -4.59 -7.23 33.80
CA LEU A 260 -4.37 -6.87 35.20
C LEU A 260 -5.06 -7.84 36.15
N GLY A 261 -6.22 -8.36 35.75
CA GLY A 261 -6.96 -9.32 36.56
C GLY A 261 -8.39 -9.51 36.06
N LYS A 262 -9.23 -10.04 36.96
CA LYS A 262 -10.63 -10.36 36.69
C LYS A 262 -11.54 -9.65 37.70
N LEU A 263 -12.51 -8.91 37.20
CA LEU A 263 -13.56 -8.27 37.98
C LEU A 263 -14.75 -9.22 38.06
N GLU A 264 -15.11 -9.68 39.25
CA GLU A 264 -16.29 -10.53 39.49
C GLU A 264 -17.33 -9.77 40.31
N ILE A 265 -18.57 -9.72 39.82
CA ILE A 265 -19.64 -8.92 40.41
C ILE A 265 -20.90 -9.77 40.59
N GLY A 266 -21.40 -9.80 41.82
CA GLY A 266 -22.71 -10.36 42.17
C GLY A 266 -23.78 -9.28 42.12
N ILE A 267 -24.74 -9.41 41.21
CA ILE A 267 -25.94 -8.57 41.13
C ILE A 267 -27.06 -9.27 41.91
N LEU A 268 -27.24 -8.87 43.17
CA LEU A 268 -28.14 -9.56 44.10
C LEU A 268 -29.60 -9.11 43.95
N GLY A 269 -29.85 -7.81 43.98
CA GLY A 269 -31.21 -7.26 43.97
C GLY A 269 -31.23 -5.74 44.07
N ALA A 270 -32.42 -5.18 43.98
CA ALA A 270 -32.69 -3.77 44.26
C ALA A 270 -33.92 -3.66 45.18
N THR A 271 -34.11 -2.49 45.79
CA THR A 271 -35.27 -2.20 46.63
C THR A 271 -35.75 -0.77 46.39
N GLY A 272 -37.07 -0.56 46.46
CA GLY A 272 -37.65 0.78 46.32
C GLY A 272 -37.65 1.32 44.89
N LEU A 273 -37.74 0.44 43.89
CA LEU A 273 -37.88 0.87 42.49
C LEU A 273 -39.21 1.62 42.31
N GLN A 274 -39.19 2.68 41.51
CA GLN A 274 -40.38 3.42 41.18
C GLN A 274 -41.31 2.60 40.28
N PRO A 275 -42.64 2.82 40.37
CA PRO A 275 -43.59 2.28 39.41
C PRO A 275 -43.31 2.74 37.99
N MET A 276 -43.14 1.80 37.07
CA MET A 276 -42.93 2.08 35.64
C MET A 276 -44.18 1.81 34.81
N LYS A 277 -45.12 1.01 35.33
CA LYS A 277 -46.40 0.69 34.70
C LYS A 277 -47.54 0.85 35.69
N GLU A 278 -48.67 1.35 35.21
CA GLU A 278 -49.93 1.46 35.94
C GLU A 278 -51.06 0.86 35.09
N TRP A 279 -51.82 -0.06 35.69
CA TRP A 279 -52.91 -0.78 35.05
C TRP A 279 -54.24 -0.08 35.33
N ARG A 280 -55.27 -0.36 34.49
CA ARG A 280 -56.61 0.23 34.65
C ARG A 280 -57.27 -0.09 35.99
N ASP A 281 -56.87 -1.18 36.63
CA ASP A 281 -57.34 -1.59 37.96
C ASP A 281 -56.55 -0.95 39.12
N GLY A 282 -55.65 0.01 38.82
CA GLY A 282 -54.81 0.70 39.79
C GLY A 282 -53.58 -0.09 40.23
N ARG A 283 -53.36 -1.31 39.72
CA ARG A 283 -52.13 -2.06 40.00
C ARG A 283 -50.93 -1.33 39.40
N ARG A 284 -49.84 -1.32 40.13
CA ARG A 284 -48.57 -0.74 39.71
C ARG A 284 -47.51 -1.83 39.68
N SER A 285 -46.68 -1.83 38.66
CA SER A 285 -45.65 -2.85 38.46
C SER A 285 -44.39 -2.27 37.84
N THR A 286 -43.28 -2.94 38.11
CA THR A 286 -42.00 -2.73 37.43
C THR A 286 -41.40 -4.09 37.14
N ASP A 287 -41.05 -4.31 35.87
CA ASP A 287 -40.47 -5.55 35.36
C ASP A 287 -38.97 -5.36 35.18
N ALA A 288 -38.26 -5.41 36.30
CA ALA A 288 -36.88 -4.92 36.37
C ALA A 288 -35.86 -5.94 35.89
N TYR A 289 -34.87 -5.47 35.14
CA TYR A 289 -33.60 -6.17 34.87
C TYR A 289 -32.43 -5.19 34.94
N VAL A 290 -31.22 -5.71 35.12
CA VAL A 290 -29.99 -4.92 35.15
C VAL A 290 -29.18 -5.21 33.90
N VAL A 291 -28.61 -4.16 33.32
CA VAL A 291 -27.54 -4.26 32.33
C VAL A 291 -26.25 -3.78 32.97
N ALA A 292 -25.21 -4.60 32.93
CA ALA A 292 -23.87 -4.27 33.37
C ALA A 292 -22.92 -4.23 32.17
N LYS A 293 -22.19 -3.12 31.99
CA LYS A 293 -21.22 -2.92 30.91
C LYS A 293 -19.82 -2.72 31.49
N TYR A 294 -18.86 -3.46 30.93
CA TYR A 294 -17.43 -3.21 31.12
C TYR A 294 -16.69 -3.57 29.83
N GLY A 295 -15.94 -2.63 29.28
CA GLY A 295 -15.38 -2.71 27.94
C GLY A 295 -16.44 -2.95 26.87
N LYS A 296 -16.06 -3.72 25.84
CA LYS A 296 -16.98 -4.20 24.80
C LYS A 296 -17.98 -5.27 25.28
N LYS A 297 -17.91 -5.76 26.53
CA LYS A 297 -18.74 -6.87 27.03
C LYS A 297 -19.88 -6.36 27.90
N TRP A 298 -21.10 -6.77 27.54
CA TRP A 298 -22.33 -6.45 28.24
C TRP A 298 -22.91 -7.72 28.86
N ALA A 299 -23.51 -7.58 30.04
CA ALA A 299 -24.27 -8.62 30.73
C ALA A 299 -25.67 -8.08 31.05
N ARG A 300 -26.68 -8.94 30.93
CA ARG A 300 -28.08 -8.61 31.24
C ARG A 300 -28.65 -9.66 32.16
N THR A 301 -29.18 -9.26 33.32
CA THR A 301 -29.86 -10.19 34.23
C THR A 301 -31.20 -10.67 33.68
N ARG A 302 -31.75 -11.73 34.28
CA ARG A 302 -33.15 -12.08 34.03
C ARG A 302 -34.08 -10.94 34.44
N THR A 303 -35.24 -10.83 33.79
CA THR A 303 -36.28 -9.90 34.24
C THR A 303 -37.02 -10.47 35.45
N VAL A 304 -37.17 -9.68 36.51
CA VAL A 304 -38.07 -9.97 37.64
C VAL A 304 -39.32 -9.13 37.46
N VAL A 305 -40.46 -9.81 37.28
CA VAL A 305 -41.74 -9.20 36.91
C VAL A 305 -42.47 -8.67 38.14
N GLY A 306 -43.13 -7.52 38.01
CA GLY A 306 -44.09 -7.01 39.00
C GLY A 306 -43.52 -6.72 40.38
N SER A 307 -42.23 -6.37 40.49
CA SER A 307 -41.57 -6.19 41.79
C SER A 307 -40.81 -4.87 41.89
N PHE A 308 -41.07 -4.14 42.96
CA PHE A 308 -40.28 -2.96 43.36
C PHE A 308 -39.02 -3.33 44.17
N SER A 309 -38.87 -4.61 44.50
CA SER A 309 -37.73 -5.16 45.23
C SER A 309 -37.21 -6.45 44.57
N PRO A 310 -36.74 -6.39 43.31
CA PRO A 310 -36.33 -7.55 42.55
C PRO A 310 -35.10 -8.24 43.15
N LYS A 311 -35.03 -9.57 43.02
CA LYS A 311 -33.88 -10.40 43.40
C LYS A 311 -33.37 -11.22 42.21
N TRP A 312 -32.18 -10.88 41.72
CA TRP A 312 -31.52 -11.56 40.61
C TRP A 312 -30.61 -12.68 41.12
N ASN A 313 -29.72 -12.37 42.07
CA ASN A 313 -28.70 -13.29 42.60
C ASN A 313 -27.84 -13.91 41.50
N GLU A 314 -27.38 -13.08 40.57
CA GLU A 314 -26.58 -13.50 39.42
C GLU A 314 -25.15 -12.98 39.52
N GLN A 315 -24.17 -13.72 39.00
CA GLN A 315 -22.76 -13.34 39.04
C GLN A 315 -22.19 -13.23 37.63
N TYR A 316 -21.43 -12.17 37.39
CA TYR A 316 -20.80 -11.88 36.11
C TYR A 316 -19.32 -11.58 36.30
N SER A 317 -18.55 -11.73 35.22
CA SER A 317 -17.13 -11.42 35.26
C SER A 317 -16.57 -10.84 33.96
N TRP A 318 -15.55 -10.00 34.12
CA TRP A 318 -14.85 -9.31 33.05
C TRP A 318 -13.34 -9.32 33.28
N ASP A 319 -12.59 -9.34 32.18
CA ASP A 319 -11.15 -9.17 32.17
C ASP A 319 -10.81 -7.68 32.27
N VAL A 320 -9.97 -7.32 33.23
CA VAL A 320 -9.58 -5.93 33.52
C VAL A 320 -8.19 -5.66 32.98
N TYR A 321 -8.07 -4.60 32.20
CA TYR A 321 -6.83 -4.22 31.49
C TYR A 321 -6.27 -2.87 31.95
N ASP A 322 -7.09 -2.07 32.63
CA ASP A 322 -6.71 -0.75 33.14
C ASP A 322 -7.42 -0.45 34.47
N LYS A 323 -6.82 0.38 35.31
CA LYS A 323 -7.34 0.71 36.65
C LYS A 323 -8.37 1.84 36.64
N CYS A 324 -8.45 2.59 35.55
CA CYS A 324 -9.30 3.78 35.42
C CYS A 324 -10.57 3.52 34.59
N THR A 325 -10.75 2.31 34.05
CA THR A 325 -11.99 1.90 33.37
C THR A 325 -13.17 1.86 34.32
N THR A 326 -14.32 2.37 33.87
CA THR A 326 -15.57 2.39 34.63
C THR A 326 -16.44 1.18 34.31
N VAL A 327 -17.05 0.57 35.33
CA VAL A 327 -18.15 -0.39 35.17
C VAL A 327 -19.47 0.34 35.34
N THR A 328 -20.37 0.18 34.37
CA THR A 328 -21.67 0.88 34.35
C THR A 328 -22.81 -0.09 34.58
N PHE A 329 -23.72 0.26 35.48
CA PHE A 329 -24.95 -0.49 35.74
C PHE A 329 -26.16 0.38 35.41
N GLY A 330 -27.08 -0.16 34.61
CA GLY A 330 -28.40 0.43 34.39
C GLY A 330 -29.48 -0.54 34.83
N ILE A 331 -30.48 -0.03 35.55
CA ILE A 331 -31.69 -0.78 35.90
C ILE A 331 -32.80 -0.32 34.97
N PHE A 332 -33.43 -1.27 34.29
CA PHE A 332 -34.41 -1.00 33.25
C PHE A 332 -35.70 -1.76 33.52
N ASP A 333 -36.82 -1.15 33.13
CA ASP A 333 -38.10 -1.84 33.02
C ASP A 333 -38.22 -2.53 31.65
N ASN A 334 -38.69 -3.77 31.65
CA ASN A 334 -38.97 -4.51 30.43
C ASN A 334 -40.37 -4.20 29.91
N ASN A 335 -40.48 -3.18 29.06
CA ASN A 335 -41.73 -2.76 28.44
C ASN A 335 -42.34 -3.76 27.46
N GLN A 336 -41.63 -4.83 27.07
CA GLN A 336 -42.15 -5.85 26.15
C GLN A 336 -43.02 -6.92 26.83
N LEU A 337 -43.04 -6.95 28.16
CA LEU A 337 -43.82 -7.93 28.94
C LEU A 337 -45.25 -7.44 29.28
N ALA A 338 -45.61 -6.23 28.84
CA ALA A 338 -46.96 -5.72 29.01
C ALA A 338 -47.88 -6.24 27.88
N VAL A 339 -48.79 -7.16 28.21
CA VAL A 339 -50.02 -7.48 27.47
C VAL A 339 -51.21 -7.19 28.38
#